data_AF-A0A1G7HWH3-F1
#
_entry.id   AF-A0A1G7HWH3-F1
#
_cell.length_a   1.000
_cell.length_b   1.000
_cell.length_c   1.000
_cell.angle_alpha   90.00
_cell.angle_beta   90.00
_cell.angle_gamma   90.00
#
_symmetry.space_group_name_H-M   'P 1'
#
loop_
_entity.id
_entity.type
_entity.pdbx_description
1 polymer ?
#
loop_
_entity_poly.entity_id
_entity_poly.type
_entity_poly.pdbx_seq_one_letter_code
_entity_poly.pdbx_strand_id
1 'polypeptide(L)'
;MTEVTGTADLDAWMDRALKALNTGALRGVLRDVAVAVRRRNQARMARQVAPDGTPWEPRKEQNQEKGRAVRKRAAMMRGLRQSRRLRIQATGNGVVIGWRGRDGRIAALHHHGGEDRVVEGQARVADYPARPLLGLAPEDQAAIRRALLQHLTP
;
A
#
# COMPACT_ATOMS: atom_id res chain seq x y z
N MET A 1 -44.90 -32.35 16.76
CA MET A 1 -43.56 -31.72 16.75
C MET A 1 -43.76 -30.27 16.40
N THR A 2 -43.47 -29.37 17.33
CA THR A 2 -43.58 -27.92 17.11
C THR A 2 -42.25 -27.48 16.52
N GLU A 3 -42.21 -27.11 15.25
CA GLU A 3 -41.00 -26.52 14.65
C GLU A 3 -40.78 -25.13 15.23
N VAL A 4 -39.60 -24.91 15.81
CA VAL A 4 -39.15 -23.59 16.26
C VAL A 4 -38.63 -22.85 15.03
N THR A 5 -39.50 -22.12 14.34
CA THR A 5 -39.14 -21.24 13.22
C THR A 5 -38.69 -19.87 13.74
N GLY A 6 -37.53 -19.84 14.40
CA GLY A 6 -36.90 -18.61 14.91
C GLY A 6 -35.92 -17.93 13.95
N THR A 7 -35.79 -18.41 12.71
CA THR A 7 -34.72 -17.98 11.76
C THR A 7 -35.22 -17.06 10.65
N ALA A 8 -36.50 -16.72 10.58
CA ALA A 8 -36.99 -15.79 9.55
C ALA A 8 -36.28 -14.41 9.63
N ASP A 9 -35.95 -13.97 10.84
CA ASP A 9 -35.14 -12.77 11.08
C ASP A 9 -33.68 -12.94 10.60
N LEU A 10 -33.14 -14.16 10.68
CA LEU A 10 -31.82 -14.50 10.17
C LEU A 10 -31.80 -14.46 8.64
N ASP A 11 -32.78 -15.08 7.96
CA ASP A 11 -32.86 -15.08 6.50
C ASP A 11 -33.01 -13.65 5.95
N ALA A 12 -33.90 -12.86 6.56
CA ALA A 12 -34.07 -11.45 6.19
C ALA A 12 -32.79 -10.61 6.44
N TRP A 13 -32.04 -10.90 7.51
CA TRP A 13 -30.76 -10.25 7.79
C TRP A 13 -29.68 -10.66 6.78
N MET A 14 -29.55 -11.95 6.47
CA MET A 14 -28.59 -12.49 5.50
C MET A 14 -28.85 -11.92 4.10
N ASP A 15 -30.11 -11.83 3.68
CA ASP A 15 -30.49 -11.24 2.40
C ASP A 15 -30.06 -9.77 2.30
N ARG A 16 -30.20 -8.99 3.37
CA ARG A 16 -29.73 -7.60 3.40
C ARG A 16 -28.20 -7.52 3.34
N ALA A 17 -27.50 -8.39 4.08
CA ALA A 17 -26.03 -8.45 4.07
C ALA A 17 -25.48 -8.87 2.70
N LEU A 18 -26.07 -9.87 2.06
CA LEU A 18 -25.70 -10.34 0.72
C LEU A 18 -25.98 -9.29 -0.35
N LYS A 19 -27.11 -8.58 -0.27
CA LYS A 19 -27.39 -7.42 -1.12
C LYS A 19 -26.35 -6.32 -0.92
N ALA A 20 -25.99 -6.00 0.32
CA ALA A 20 -24.96 -4.99 0.61
C ALA A 20 -23.60 -5.36 -0.01
N LEU A 21 -23.22 -6.64 -0.02
CA LEU A 21 -22.00 -7.13 -0.67
C LEU A 21 -22.01 -6.98 -2.20
N ASN A 22 -23.16 -7.13 -2.85
CA ASN A 22 -23.23 -7.15 -4.32
C ASN A 22 -23.48 -5.76 -4.96
N THR A 23 -23.37 -4.68 -4.18
CA THR A 23 -23.75 -3.33 -4.63
C THR A 23 -22.56 -2.48 -5.06
N GLY A 24 -22.84 -1.46 -5.88
CA GLY A 24 -21.89 -0.39 -6.17
C GLY A 24 -21.36 0.34 -4.91
N ALA A 25 -22.09 0.28 -3.80
CA ALA A 25 -21.65 0.83 -2.52
C ALA A 25 -20.41 0.12 -1.96
N LEU A 26 -20.26 -1.20 -2.16
CA LEU A 26 -19.03 -1.92 -1.80
C LEU A 26 -17.82 -1.34 -2.56
N ARG A 27 -17.98 -0.96 -3.83
CA ARG A 27 -16.89 -0.32 -4.60
C ARG A 27 -16.47 1.02 -4.01
N GLY A 28 -17.42 1.78 -3.46
CA GLY A 28 -17.13 3.00 -2.69
C GLY A 28 -16.29 2.70 -1.46
N VAL A 29 -16.74 1.75 -0.63
CA VAL A 29 -16.04 1.33 0.59
C VAL A 29 -14.62 0.83 0.30
N LEU A 30 -14.46 -0.03 -0.72
CA LEU A 30 -13.14 -0.53 -1.12
C LEU A 30 -12.21 0.60 -1.59
N ARG A 31 -12.75 1.62 -2.27
CA ARG A 31 -11.98 2.79 -2.70
C ARG A 31 -11.52 3.61 -1.50
N ASP A 32 -12.39 3.85 -0.52
CA ASP A 32 -12.06 4.61 0.68
C ASP A 32 -11.01 3.90 1.53
N VAL A 33 -11.17 2.59 1.68
CA VAL A 33 -10.17 1.70 2.29
C VAL A 33 -8.83 1.83 1.56
N ALA A 34 -8.81 1.76 0.22
CA ALA A 34 -7.58 1.89 -0.55
C ALA A 34 -6.92 3.26 -0.37
N VAL A 35 -7.71 4.34 -0.28
CA VAL A 35 -7.20 5.69 0.00
C VAL A 35 -6.54 5.74 1.38
N ALA A 36 -7.17 5.14 2.39
CA ALA A 36 -6.62 5.10 3.74
C ALA A 36 -5.32 4.28 3.82
N VAL A 37 -5.29 3.09 3.22
CA VAL A 37 -4.10 2.22 3.15
C VAL A 37 -2.97 2.92 2.38
N ARG A 38 -3.29 3.56 1.25
CA ARG A 38 -2.30 4.35 0.49
C ARG A 38 -1.70 5.44 1.36
N ARG A 39 -2.53 6.22 2.06
CA ARG A 39 -2.09 7.32 2.93
C ARG A 39 -1.14 6.83 4.02
N ARG A 40 -1.45 5.70 4.65
CA ARG A 40 -0.60 5.10 5.70
C ARG A 40 0.74 4.62 5.13
N ASN A 41 0.75 3.94 4.00
CA ASN A 41 1.99 3.57 3.32
C ASN A 41 2.82 4.80 2.91
N GLN A 42 2.21 5.86 2.37
CA GLN A 42 2.89 7.13 2.09
C GLN A 42 3.55 7.74 3.32
N ALA A 43 2.87 7.69 4.48
CA ALA A 43 3.39 8.17 5.75
C ALA A 43 4.56 7.31 6.26
N ARG A 44 4.51 5.99 6.09
CA ARG A 44 5.63 5.09 6.40
C ARG A 44 6.85 5.39 5.52
N MET A 45 6.67 5.53 4.21
CA MET A 45 7.75 5.93 3.30
C MET A 45 8.34 7.30 3.67
N ALA A 46 7.51 8.26 4.08
CA ALA A 46 7.98 9.57 4.53
C ALA A 46 8.85 9.47 5.80
N ARG A 47 8.49 8.57 6.72
CA ARG A 47 9.23 8.26 7.94
C ARG A 47 10.43 7.33 7.74
N GLN A 48 10.65 6.82 6.52
CA GLN A 48 11.71 5.85 6.19
C GLN A 48 11.58 4.53 6.97
N VAL A 49 10.35 4.04 7.15
CA VAL A 49 10.06 2.78 7.83
C VAL A 49 9.28 1.83 6.93
N ALA A 50 9.46 0.53 7.12
CA ALA A 50 8.72 -0.54 6.48
C ALA A 50 7.30 -0.69 7.10
N PRO A 51 6.39 -1.45 6.47
CA PRO A 51 5.05 -1.71 6.98
C PRO A 51 5.01 -2.35 8.37
N ASP A 52 6.01 -3.14 8.74
CA ASP A 52 6.15 -3.74 10.07
C ASP A 52 6.68 -2.76 11.13
N GLY A 53 7.00 -1.51 10.74
CA GLY A 53 7.53 -0.47 11.60
C GLY A 53 9.06 -0.42 11.68
N THR A 54 9.78 -1.37 11.10
CA THR A 54 11.24 -1.36 11.11
C THR A 54 11.81 -0.21 10.26
N PRO A 55 12.89 0.47 10.70
CA PRO A 55 13.54 1.47 9.88
C PRO A 55 14.21 0.82 8.67
N TRP A 56 14.10 1.46 7.51
CA TRP A 56 14.84 1.02 6.32
C TRP A 56 16.33 1.23 6.49
N GLU A 57 17.12 0.39 5.82
CA GLU A 57 18.56 0.62 5.73
C GLU A 57 18.84 2.00 5.11
N PRO A 58 19.68 2.83 5.76
CA PRO A 58 20.04 4.15 5.25
C PRO A 58 20.62 4.10 3.84
N ARG A 59 20.54 5.23 3.15
CA ARG A 59 21.15 5.36 1.83
C ARG A 59 22.68 5.36 1.98
N LYS A 60 23.38 4.51 1.21
CA LYS A 60 24.86 4.52 1.13
C LYS A 60 25.37 5.95 0.89
N GLU A 61 26.33 6.36 1.71
CA GLU A 61 27.06 7.60 1.52
C GLU A 61 27.88 7.51 0.24
N GLN A 62 27.99 8.60 -0.49
CA GLN A 62 28.83 8.64 -1.69
C GLN A 62 30.07 9.44 -1.33
N ASN A 63 31.25 8.88 -1.60
CA ASN A 63 32.53 9.54 -1.34
C ASN A 63 32.50 10.96 -1.91
N GLN A 64 32.79 11.91 -1.03
CA GLN A 64 32.61 13.34 -1.25
C GLN A 64 33.82 13.89 -2.03
N GLU A 65 33.59 14.74 -3.02
CA GLU A 65 34.65 15.64 -3.50
C GLU A 65 34.82 16.75 -2.45
N LYS A 66 36.04 16.90 -1.93
CA LYS A 66 36.39 17.93 -0.94
C LYS A 66 36.03 19.32 -1.50
N GLY A 67 35.21 20.10 -0.77
CA GLY A 67 35.01 21.53 -1.03
C GLY A 67 33.61 21.97 -1.49
N ARG A 68 32.65 21.06 -1.72
CA ARG A 68 31.26 21.45 -2.06
C ARG A 68 30.34 21.44 -0.83
N ALA A 69 29.62 22.54 -0.61
CA ALA A 69 28.58 22.65 0.42
C ALA A 69 27.54 21.52 0.29
N VAL A 70 27.36 20.76 1.37
CA VAL A 70 26.48 19.60 1.42
C VAL A 70 25.02 20.06 1.40
N ARG A 71 24.35 19.96 0.25
CA ARG A 71 22.88 19.98 0.25
C ARG A 71 22.40 18.70 0.95
N LYS A 72 21.66 18.85 2.07
CA LYS A 72 20.99 17.73 2.75
C LYS A 72 20.26 16.90 1.69
N ARG A 73 20.62 15.61 1.59
CA ARG A 73 19.98 14.70 0.64
C ARG A 73 18.50 14.60 0.99
N ALA A 74 17.65 14.67 -0.02
CA ALA A 74 16.22 14.44 0.16
C ALA A 74 15.99 13.00 0.64
N ALA A 75 14.99 12.83 1.52
CA ALA A 75 14.50 11.53 1.97
C ALA A 75 14.21 10.59 0.78
N MET A 76 14.50 9.29 0.93
CA MET A 76 14.23 8.29 -0.11
C MET A 76 12.72 8.18 -0.39
N MET A 77 12.38 7.69 -1.59
CA MET A 77 11.00 7.48 -2.03
C MET A 77 10.12 8.76 -2.07
N ARG A 78 10.71 9.96 -1.96
CA ARG A 78 9.98 11.23 -2.08
C ARG A 78 9.16 11.31 -3.36
N GLY A 79 9.70 10.80 -4.46
CA GLY A 79 8.99 10.68 -5.74
C GLY A 79 7.90 9.61 -5.66
N LEU A 80 8.28 8.36 -5.40
CA LEU A 80 7.36 7.22 -5.40
C LEU A 80 6.15 7.42 -4.48
N ARG A 81 6.30 8.07 -3.32
CA ARG A 81 5.19 8.33 -2.39
C ARG A 81 4.19 9.38 -2.87
N GLN A 82 4.42 10.09 -3.98
CA GLN A 82 3.47 11.09 -4.47
C GLN A 82 2.19 10.44 -4.98
N SER A 83 1.01 10.99 -4.65
CA SER A 83 -0.29 10.41 -5.03
C SER A 83 -0.49 10.28 -6.55
N ARG A 84 0.18 11.11 -7.35
CA ARG A 84 0.16 11.02 -8.83
C ARG A 84 0.95 9.80 -9.38
N ARG A 85 1.89 9.28 -8.59
CA ARG A 85 2.76 8.15 -8.93
C ARG A 85 2.28 6.85 -8.26
N LEU A 86 1.92 6.90 -6.98
CA LEU A 86 1.29 5.79 -6.25
C LEU A 86 -0.23 5.79 -6.47
N ARG A 87 -0.66 4.97 -7.43
CA ARG A 87 -2.02 4.96 -7.95
C ARG A 87 -2.88 3.95 -7.21
N ILE A 88 -4.17 4.26 -7.16
CA ILE A 88 -5.24 3.33 -6.79
C ILE A 88 -6.00 3.02 -8.06
N GLN A 89 -6.20 1.74 -8.34
CA GLN A 89 -6.94 1.27 -9.48
C GLN A 89 -8.02 0.30 -9.01
N ALA A 90 -9.26 0.55 -9.38
CA ALA A 90 -10.32 -0.43 -9.22
C ALA A 90 -10.15 -1.56 -10.24
N THR A 91 -10.34 -2.80 -9.80
CA THR A 91 -10.49 -3.99 -10.65
C THR A 91 -11.96 -4.43 -10.62
N GLY A 92 -12.32 -5.46 -11.38
CA GLY A 92 -13.71 -5.96 -11.41
C GLY A 92 -14.26 -6.27 -10.01
N ASN A 93 -13.44 -6.91 -9.17
CA ASN A 93 -13.83 -7.38 -7.84
C ASN A 93 -12.99 -6.78 -6.70
N GLY A 94 -12.27 -5.66 -6.92
CA GLY A 94 -11.33 -5.17 -5.92
C GLY A 94 -10.63 -3.86 -6.24
N VAL A 95 -9.54 -3.62 -5.52
CA VAL A 95 -8.70 -2.42 -5.64
C VAL A 95 -7.23 -2.80 -5.53
N VAL A 96 -6.41 -2.19 -6.36
CA VAL A 96 -4.96 -2.36 -6.37
C VAL A 96 -4.30 -1.02 -6.09
N ILE A 97 -3.29 -1.04 -5.22
CA ILE A 97 -2.46 0.12 -4.89
C ILE A 97 -1.05 -0.17 -5.40
N GLY A 98 -0.50 0.71 -6.22
CA GLY A 98 0.85 0.49 -6.74
C GLY A 98 1.30 1.50 -7.78
N TRP A 99 2.38 1.16 -8.46
CA TRP A 99 2.99 1.97 -9.51
C TRP A 99 2.91 1.24 -10.85
N ARG A 100 3.19 1.96 -11.94
CA ARG A 100 3.27 1.41 -13.29
C ARG A 100 4.54 1.90 -13.99
N GLY A 101 4.93 1.22 -15.06
CA GLY A 101 6.07 1.60 -15.90
C GLY A 101 7.36 1.75 -15.08
N ARG A 102 8.12 2.82 -15.35
CA ARG A 102 9.40 3.08 -14.68
C ARG A 102 9.29 3.21 -13.16
N ASP A 103 8.26 3.89 -12.65
CA ASP A 103 8.05 4.01 -11.20
C ASP A 103 7.78 2.62 -10.59
N GLY A 104 7.07 1.73 -11.30
CA GLY A 104 6.82 0.34 -10.90
C GLY A 104 8.10 -0.48 -10.80
N ARG A 105 8.97 -0.39 -11.82
CA ARG A 105 10.28 -1.07 -11.82
C ARG A 105 11.14 -0.64 -10.63
N ILE A 106 11.26 0.67 -10.40
CA ILE A 106 12.05 1.22 -9.29
C ILE A 106 11.43 0.83 -7.94
N ALA A 107 10.11 0.89 -7.81
CA ALA A 107 9.41 0.48 -6.61
C ALA A 107 9.63 -1.00 -6.31
N ALA A 108 9.56 -1.88 -7.31
CA ALA A 108 9.79 -3.31 -7.15
C ALA A 108 11.22 -3.62 -6.71
N LEU A 109 12.22 -3.01 -7.36
CA LEU A 109 13.63 -3.12 -6.97
C LEU A 109 13.83 -2.73 -5.51
N HIS A 110 13.27 -1.61 -5.07
CA HIS A 110 13.40 -1.23 -3.68
C HIS A 110 12.56 -2.09 -2.74
N HIS A 111 11.38 -2.53 -3.14
CA HIS A 111 10.50 -3.34 -2.30
C HIS A 111 11.14 -4.69 -1.98
N HIS A 112 11.66 -5.38 -2.99
CA HIS A 112 12.24 -6.72 -2.87
C HIS A 112 13.75 -6.71 -2.63
N GLY A 113 14.42 -5.59 -2.88
CA GLY A 113 15.86 -5.54 -3.01
C GLY A 113 16.33 -6.13 -4.34
N GLY A 114 17.65 -6.12 -4.54
CA GLY A 114 18.30 -6.70 -5.72
C GLY A 114 19.21 -5.72 -6.44
N GLU A 115 19.65 -6.13 -7.62
CA GLU A 115 20.67 -5.41 -8.38
C GLU A 115 20.07 -4.59 -9.53
N ASP A 116 20.58 -3.37 -9.73
CA ASP A 116 20.25 -2.57 -10.93
C ASP A 116 21.50 -1.85 -11.45
N ARG A 117 21.55 -1.63 -12.76
CA ARG A 117 22.63 -0.88 -13.41
C ARG A 117 22.43 0.61 -13.13
N VAL A 118 23.44 1.25 -12.54
CA VAL A 118 23.34 2.67 -12.15
C VAL A 118 23.41 3.60 -13.36
N VAL A 119 24.17 3.21 -14.39
CA VAL A 119 24.33 3.94 -15.65
C VAL A 119 24.21 2.96 -16.80
N GLU A 120 23.35 3.27 -17.76
CA GLU A 120 23.15 2.48 -18.98
C GLU A 120 24.46 2.42 -19.77
N GLY A 121 24.95 1.23 -20.08
CA GLY A 121 26.23 1.01 -20.77
C GLY A 121 27.48 0.94 -19.88
N GLN A 122 27.37 1.07 -18.55
CA GLN A 122 28.51 0.88 -17.63
C GLN A 122 28.35 -0.38 -16.79
N ALA A 123 29.46 -1.05 -16.46
CA ALA A 123 29.49 -2.25 -15.60
C ALA A 123 29.16 -1.97 -14.12
N ARG A 124 28.71 -0.76 -13.78
CA ARG A 124 28.41 -0.36 -12.41
C ARG A 124 27.02 -0.85 -12.01
N VAL A 125 26.99 -2.06 -11.46
CA VAL A 125 25.82 -2.65 -10.80
C VAL A 125 25.79 -2.18 -9.35
N ALA A 126 24.64 -1.71 -8.89
CA ALA A 126 24.40 -1.42 -7.49
C ALA A 126 23.46 -2.47 -6.91
N ASP A 127 23.86 -3.03 -5.77
CA ASP A 127 23.01 -3.86 -4.93
C ASP A 127 22.20 -2.98 -3.96
N TYR A 128 20.88 -3.17 -3.99
CA TYR A 128 19.89 -2.45 -3.19
C TYR A 128 19.32 -3.39 -2.14
N PRO A 129 19.45 -3.06 -0.84
CA PRO A 129 18.76 -3.83 0.19
C PRO A 129 17.25 -3.60 0.10
N ALA A 130 16.50 -4.63 0.49
CA ALA A 130 15.04 -4.60 0.51
C ALA A 130 14.53 -3.51 1.46
N ARG A 131 13.57 -2.75 0.96
CA ARG A 131 12.85 -1.66 1.64
C ARG A 131 11.38 -1.81 1.27
N PRO A 132 10.65 -2.74 1.93
CA PRO A 132 9.24 -2.96 1.64
C PRO A 132 8.46 -1.64 1.68
N LEU A 133 7.86 -1.27 0.54
CA LEU A 133 7.21 0.04 0.35
C LEU A 133 5.71 0.00 0.63
N LEU A 134 5.10 -1.16 0.40
CA LEU A 134 3.67 -1.41 0.52
C LEU A 134 3.47 -2.60 1.46
N GLY A 135 2.50 -2.48 2.35
CA GLY A 135 2.07 -3.58 3.19
C GLY A 135 0.84 -3.21 4.01
N LEU A 136 0.29 -4.22 4.68
CA LEU A 136 -0.84 -4.10 5.58
C LEU A 136 -0.38 -4.43 7.00
N ALA A 137 0.00 -3.40 7.73
CA ALA A 137 0.28 -3.54 9.15
C ALA A 137 -1.01 -3.87 9.93
N PRO A 138 -0.93 -4.34 11.18
CA PRO A 138 -2.09 -4.69 11.98
C PRO A 138 -3.17 -3.59 12.03
N GLU A 139 -2.76 -2.33 12.12
CA GLU A 139 -3.67 -1.18 12.13
C GLU A 139 -4.35 -0.93 10.78
N ASP A 140 -3.70 -1.30 9.66
CA ASP A 140 -4.32 -1.26 8.34
C ASP A 140 -5.43 -2.32 8.25
N GLN A 141 -5.12 -3.55 8.67
CA GLN A 141 -6.06 -4.67 8.67
C GLN A 141 -7.28 -4.40 9.56
N ALA A 142 -7.05 -3.84 10.75
CA ALA A 142 -8.13 -3.44 11.65
C ALA A 142 -9.03 -2.36 11.03
N ALA A 143 -8.45 -1.37 10.35
CA ALA A 143 -9.22 -0.33 9.67
C ALA A 143 -10.03 -0.88 8.48
N ILE A 144 -9.43 -1.80 7.71
CA ILE A 144 -10.12 -2.49 6.60
C ILE A 144 -11.32 -3.28 7.14
N ARG A 145 -11.10 -4.10 8.18
CA ARG A 145 -12.15 -4.92 8.80
C ARG A 145 -13.30 -4.05 9.31
N ARG A 146 -12.98 -2.95 10.00
CA ARG A 146 -13.99 -2.02 10.51
C ARG A 146 -14.83 -1.42 9.39
N ALA A 147 -14.20 -0.93 8.33
CA ALA A 147 -14.91 -0.33 7.20
C ALA A 147 -15.84 -1.34 6.50
N LEU A 148 -15.39 -2.59 6.36
CA LEU A 148 -16.23 -3.65 5.78
C LEU A 148 -17.41 -4.02 6.69
N LEU A 149 -17.19 -4.17 8.00
CA LEU A 149 -18.28 -4.50 8.94
C LEU A 149 -19.34 -3.40 9.03
N GLN A 150 -18.93 -2.14 8.98
CA GLN A 150 -19.83 -0.99 8.92
C GLN A 150 -20.68 -0.96 7.65
N HIS A 151 -20.15 -1.51 6.54
CA HIS A 151 -20.92 -1.62 5.29
C HIS A 151 -21.93 -2.77 5.30
N LEU A 152 -21.63 -3.84 6.04
CA LEU A 152 -22.48 -5.04 6.14
C LEU A 152 -23.59 -4.91 7.17
N THR A 153 -23.44 -3.98 8.11
CA THR A 153 -24.39 -3.76 9.20
C THR A 153 -25.03 -2.39 8.97
N PRO A 154 -26.29 -2.32 8.52
CA PRO A 154 -26.99 -1.04 8.39
C PRO A 154 -27.19 -0.33 9.73
#